data_AF-A0A7W1NB85-F1
#
_entry.id   AF-A0A7W1NB85-F1
#
_cell.length_a   1.000
_cell.length_b   1.000
_cell.length_c   1.000
_cell.angle_alpha   90.00
_cell.angle_beta   90.00
_cell.angle_gamma   90.00
#
_symmetry.space_group_name_H-M   'P 1'
#
loop_
_entity.id
_entity.type
_entity.pdbx_description
1 polymer ?
#
loop_
_entity_poly.entity_id
_entity_poly.type
_entity_poly.pdbx_seq_one_letter_code
_entity_poly.pdbx_strand_id
1 'polypeptide(L)'
;MPATMRPGFTLFEVAVAAAIMTIAVLSVILVLPVGLRAQQQARLQIYAGCKVLDIVDAFAQHDHTFSNHQIEAELNGQNTLMHQWPVDLDRMMMTPVLGLLPLPDALARRLDSDGDEIARVLDDGGRLFYASPAAYEVGYHPRAAARDNTAADSERLMPAEARCILFAVVGPAQQNALPNHPCLAWPYGGYYPAPPAMRDPNNPGNRWEMGWEYDVWNEGHLGVSGPALDAFRAAAWEYPSLKYSGRVDAPRNSYGTWQRYMAACLKLCDELGVAMTGADPYRVPALPADLADEVAVPKPWSTGQVDVHPPPAYVLAVRYLAFGAMARTNNKMWQTAPDLIPEDENYARDCEEACMRWARRYASTNPYDWGAARPLNRCSAFDFPLLQHDLETFVPTPVADGSGDRTWLVLAARPVTNAARAFGMYGTGLMPDNRVGIAASWSPNTSNFNLCAPFDAAERSRQIVCWSADWISFDDFEQAQTGPYDASVAFMDSRGAYVSAERAQFPPDWQLSWSDASRATRVAPPADDPNGPANADTAAYRAGFLGVHGADRNGNGRFDRGPLPSAARLRATSLGRYAFYDRRIICALRN
;
A
#
# COMPACT_ATOMS: atom_id res chain seq x y z
N MET A 1 -61.93 -65.92 29.59
CA MET A 1 -60.56 -66.22 29.12
C MET A 1 -59.63 -66.10 30.32
N PRO A 2 -58.88 -67.15 30.70
CA PRO A 2 -57.94 -67.05 31.82
C PRO A 2 -56.82 -66.08 31.43
N ALA A 3 -56.60 -65.07 32.27
CA ALA A 3 -55.47 -64.16 32.12
C ALA A 3 -54.19 -64.98 32.31
N THR A 4 -53.47 -65.25 31.20
CA THR A 4 -52.11 -65.79 31.24
C THR A 4 -51.25 -64.78 32.00
N MET A 5 -50.97 -65.06 33.28
CA MET A 5 -50.00 -64.29 34.05
C MET A 5 -48.67 -64.37 33.32
N ARG A 6 -48.20 -63.24 32.80
CA ARG A 6 -46.85 -63.15 32.26
C ARG A 6 -45.89 -63.37 33.43
N PRO A 7 -44.95 -64.32 33.35
CA PRO A 7 -43.92 -64.46 34.38
C PRO A 7 -43.19 -63.13 34.50
N GLY A 8 -43.12 -62.60 35.73
CA GLY A 8 -42.36 -61.38 36.02
C GLY A 8 -40.86 -61.60 35.81
N PHE A 9 -40.13 -60.53 35.51
CA PHE A 9 -38.67 -60.59 35.38
C PHE A 9 -38.03 -61.09 36.68
N THR A 10 -37.04 -61.97 36.54
CA THR A 10 -36.23 -62.45 37.65
C THR A 10 -35.27 -61.35 38.13
N LEU A 11 -34.86 -61.42 39.41
CA LEU A 11 -33.88 -60.49 39.97
C LEU A 11 -32.55 -60.48 39.17
N PHE A 12 -32.19 -61.63 38.60
CA PHE A 12 -31.01 -61.76 37.74
C PHE A 12 -31.16 -60.97 36.43
N GLU A 13 -32.30 -61.08 35.75
CA GLU A 13 -32.59 -60.30 34.53
C GLU A 13 -32.60 -58.79 34.83
N VAL A 14 -33.16 -58.38 35.96
CA VAL A 14 -33.13 -56.97 36.40
C VAL A 14 -31.70 -56.51 36.68
N ALA A 15 -30.87 -57.33 37.34
CA ALA A 15 -29.47 -56.99 37.63
C ALA A 15 -28.62 -56.89 36.35
N VAL A 16 -28.81 -57.81 35.39
CA VAL A 16 -28.12 -57.77 34.09
C VAL A 16 -28.57 -56.54 33.29
N ALA A 17 -29.87 -56.25 33.25
CA ALA A 17 -30.39 -55.06 32.57
C ALA A 17 -29.84 -53.77 33.18
N ALA A 18 -29.78 -53.69 34.52
CA ALA A 18 -29.18 -52.56 35.21
C ALA A 18 -27.68 -52.42 34.90
N ALA A 19 -26.92 -53.51 34.89
CA ALA A 19 -25.50 -53.50 34.55
C ALA A 19 -25.25 -53.03 33.09
N ILE A 20 -26.06 -53.51 32.14
CA ILE A 20 -25.98 -53.08 30.74
C ILE A 20 -26.27 -51.58 30.63
N MET A 21 -27.30 -51.08 31.32
CA MET A 21 -27.65 -49.66 31.32
C MET A 21 -26.55 -48.80 31.95
N THR A 22 -25.96 -49.23 33.06
CA THR A 22 -24.82 -48.55 33.68
C THR A 22 -23.63 -48.48 32.73
N ILE A 23 -23.27 -49.59 32.07
CA ILE A 23 -22.18 -49.61 31.09
C ILE A 23 -22.48 -48.67 29.92
N ALA A 24 -23.72 -48.66 29.40
CA ALA A 24 -24.13 -47.79 28.31
C ALA A 24 -24.00 -46.30 28.71
N VAL A 25 -24.51 -45.91 29.88
CA VAL A 25 -24.42 -44.53 30.39
C VAL A 25 -22.96 -44.12 30.62
N LEU A 26 -22.15 -44.98 31.25
CA LEU A 26 -20.73 -44.70 31.46
C LEU A 26 -19.99 -44.59 30.13
N SER A 27 -20.32 -45.42 29.14
CA SER A 27 -19.72 -45.35 27.81
C SER A 27 -20.04 -44.02 27.13
N VAL A 28 -21.28 -43.53 27.21
CA VAL A 28 -21.67 -42.21 26.69
C VAL A 28 -20.90 -41.09 27.42
N ILE A 29 -20.84 -41.14 28.75
CA ILE A 29 -20.12 -40.14 29.56
C ILE A 29 -18.62 -40.12 29.21
N LEU A 30 -18.02 -41.28 28.96
CA LEU A 30 -16.60 -41.38 28.58
C LEU A 30 -16.32 -40.82 27.17
N VAL A 31 -17.31 -40.80 26.28
CA VAL A 31 -17.19 -40.24 24.92
C VAL A 31 -17.42 -38.73 24.90
N LEU A 32 -18.18 -38.17 25.84
CA LEU A 32 -18.48 -36.73 25.89
C LEU A 32 -17.23 -35.82 25.81
N PRO A 33 -16.15 -36.04 26.57
CA PRO A 33 -14.95 -35.21 26.47
C PRO A 33 -14.29 -35.24 25.09
N VAL A 34 -14.33 -36.39 24.41
CA VAL A 34 -13.79 -36.53 23.04
C VAL A 34 -14.65 -35.72 22.06
N GLY A 35 -15.98 -35.81 22.19
CA GLY A 35 -16.91 -35.01 21.39
C GLY A 35 -16.72 -33.50 21.60
N LEU A 36 -16.57 -33.05 22.85
CA LEU A 36 -16.32 -31.65 23.18
C LEU A 36 -14.99 -31.14 22.61
N ARG A 37 -13.92 -31.94 22.70
CA ARG A 37 -12.61 -31.61 22.10
C ARG A 37 -12.70 -31.52 20.58
N ALA A 38 -13.39 -32.46 19.93
CA ALA A 38 -13.61 -32.42 18.49
C ALA A 38 -14.41 -31.18 18.07
N GLN A 39 -15.46 -30.82 18.82
CA GLN A 39 -16.24 -29.60 18.57
C GLN A 39 -15.40 -28.33 18.79
N GLN A 40 -14.56 -28.29 19.82
CA GLN A 40 -13.65 -27.17 20.06
C GLN A 40 -12.62 -27.04 18.93
N GLN A 41 -12.02 -28.15 18.50
CA GLN A 41 -11.09 -28.16 17.36
C GLN A 41 -11.77 -27.67 16.08
N ALA A 42 -12.99 -28.13 15.78
CA ALA A 42 -13.75 -27.67 14.61
C ALA A 42 -14.04 -26.16 14.66
N ARG A 43 -14.39 -25.60 15.84
CA ARG A 43 -14.58 -24.16 16.02
C ARG A 43 -13.29 -23.38 15.77
N LEU A 44 -12.17 -23.84 16.33
CA LEU A 44 -10.85 -23.21 16.12
C LEU A 44 -10.43 -23.26 14.65
N GLN A 45 -10.71 -24.35 13.93
CA GLN A 45 -10.47 -24.46 12.49
C GLN A 45 -11.29 -23.45 11.69
N ILE A 46 -12.55 -23.22 12.06
CA ILE A 46 -13.41 -22.20 11.42
C ILE A 46 -12.83 -20.80 11.69
N TYR A 47 -12.47 -20.48 12.93
CA TYR A 47 -11.86 -19.18 13.25
C TYR A 47 -10.53 -18.96 12.52
N ALA A 48 -9.68 -19.97 12.46
CA ALA A 48 -8.42 -19.92 11.70
C ALA A 48 -8.69 -19.69 10.21
N GLY A 49 -9.65 -20.40 9.61
CA GLY A 49 -10.03 -20.22 8.21
C GLY A 49 -10.58 -18.82 7.91
N CYS A 50 -11.47 -18.32 8.77
CA CYS A 50 -12.00 -16.95 8.65
C CYS A 50 -10.88 -15.91 8.75
N LYS A 51 -9.94 -16.09 9.68
CA LYS A 51 -8.83 -15.14 9.84
C LYS A 51 -7.86 -15.19 8.67
N VAL A 52 -7.61 -16.36 8.08
CA VAL A 52 -6.81 -16.48 6.86
C VAL A 52 -7.49 -15.81 5.67
N LEU A 53 -8.81 -15.90 5.54
CA LEU A 53 -9.55 -15.18 4.49
C LEU A 53 -9.42 -13.66 4.67
N ASP A 54 -9.53 -13.16 5.90
CA ASP A 54 -9.30 -11.75 6.24
C ASP A 54 -7.87 -11.30 5.90
N ILE A 55 -6.85 -12.09 6.26
CA ILE A 55 -5.45 -11.85 5.89
C ILE A 55 -5.29 -11.76 4.36
N VAL A 56 -5.88 -12.70 3.62
CA VAL A 56 -5.74 -12.77 2.15
C VAL A 56 -6.51 -11.64 1.47
N ASP A 57 -7.68 -11.25 1.97
CA ASP A 57 -8.48 -10.15 1.42
C ASP A 57 -7.80 -8.80 1.65
N ALA A 58 -7.33 -8.55 2.87
CA ALA A 58 -6.52 -7.37 3.18
C ALA A 58 -5.24 -7.32 2.33
N PHE A 59 -4.57 -8.45 2.11
CA PHE A 59 -3.41 -8.52 1.22
C PHE A 59 -3.78 -8.21 -0.25
N ALA A 60 -4.99 -8.53 -0.67
CA ALA A 60 -5.46 -8.30 -2.03
C ALA A 60 -5.92 -6.84 -2.29
N GLN A 61 -6.34 -6.10 -1.26
CA GLN A 61 -6.93 -4.76 -1.37
C GLN A 61 -5.90 -3.63 -1.16
N HIS A 62 -5.18 -3.22 -2.21
CA HIS A 62 -4.16 -2.17 -2.11
C HIS A 62 -4.70 -0.73 -2.21
N ASP A 63 -5.94 -0.54 -2.70
CA ASP A 63 -6.47 0.78 -3.13
C ASP A 63 -6.67 1.82 -1.99
N HIS A 64 -6.47 1.46 -0.72
CA HIS A 64 -6.80 2.32 0.42
C HIS A 64 -5.76 3.41 0.80
N THR A 65 -4.66 3.61 0.05
CA THR A 65 -3.47 4.28 0.64
C THR A 65 -2.77 5.39 -0.17
N PHE A 66 -3.40 5.95 -1.20
CA PHE A 66 -2.83 7.05 -2.02
C PHE A 66 -2.22 8.23 -1.23
N SER A 67 -2.70 8.53 -0.01
CA SER A 67 -2.19 9.64 0.81
C SER A 67 -0.83 9.39 1.47
N ASN A 68 -0.38 8.13 1.61
CA ASN A 68 0.86 7.80 2.31
C ASN A 68 2.08 7.76 1.39
N HIS A 69 1.88 7.51 0.10
CA HIS A 69 2.94 7.41 -0.90
C HIS A 69 3.77 8.70 -0.92
N GLN A 70 3.09 9.84 -0.80
CA GLN A 70 3.68 11.17 -0.91
C GLN A 70 4.74 11.48 0.16
N ILE A 71 4.52 11.08 1.42
CA ILE A 71 5.42 11.39 2.55
C ILE A 71 6.81 10.74 2.35
N GLU A 72 6.86 9.57 1.69
CA GLU A 72 8.11 8.86 1.38
C GLU A 72 8.95 9.57 0.31
N ALA A 73 8.30 10.18 -0.69
CA ALA A 73 8.99 11.02 -1.66
C ALA A 73 9.70 12.21 -0.99
N GLU A 74 9.09 12.77 0.05
CA GLU A 74 9.63 13.94 0.74
C GLU A 74 10.89 13.64 1.53
N LEU A 75 11.03 12.40 1.99
CA LEU A 75 12.11 11.97 2.87
C LEU A 75 13.12 11.07 2.15
N ASN A 76 13.14 11.08 0.82
CA ASN A 76 14.12 10.39 -0.02
C ASN A 76 14.35 8.90 0.33
N GLY A 77 13.33 8.20 0.80
CA GLY A 77 13.43 6.79 1.20
C GLY A 77 13.84 6.56 2.65
N GLN A 78 14.03 7.62 3.44
CA GLN A 78 14.18 7.54 4.89
C GLN A 78 12.84 7.23 5.58
N ASN A 79 11.72 7.45 4.87
CA ASN A 79 10.41 7.17 5.40
C ASN A 79 9.80 5.96 4.70
N THR A 80 9.92 4.85 5.38
CA THR A 80 9.42 3.52 5.07
C THR A 80 7.88 3.41 5.12
N LEU A 81 7.12 4.44 4.74
CA LEU A 81 5.66 4.42 4.81
C LEU A 81 5.00 3.46 3.81
N MET A 82 5.63 3.17 2.67
CA MET A 82 5.22 2.01 1.84
C MET A 82 5.79 0.69 2.35
N HIS A 83 6.87 0.75 3.13
CA HIS A 83 7.32 -0.37 3.95
C HIS A 83 6.37 -0.66 5.14
N GLN A 84 5.49 0.28 5.54
CA GLN A 84 4.41 0.04 6.51
C GLN A 84 3.24 -0.72 5.90
N TRP A 85 3.12 -0.77 4.57
CA TRP A 85 2.07 -1.53 3.87
C TRP A 85 2.73 -2.53 2.94
N PRO A 86 3.22 -3.60 3.55
CA PRO A 86 4.21 -4.45 2.96
C PRO A 86 3.60 -5.25 1.83
N VAL A 87 4.32 -5.19 0.73
CA VAL A 87 4.07 -6.01 -0.43
C VAL A 87 4.27 -7.49 -0.14
N ASP A 88 5.04 -7.86 0.88
CA ASP A 88 5.23 -9.23 1.36
C ASP A 88 4.35 -9.56 2.57
N LEU A 89 3.89 -10.81 2.62
CA LEU A 89 2.93 -11.25 3.62
C LEU A 89 3.52 -11.25 5.04
N ASP A 90 4.80 -11.60 5.22
CA ASP A 90 5.45 -11.68 6.54
C ASP A 90 5.41 -10.33 7.24
N ARG A 91 5.81 -9.28 6.53
CA ARG A 91 5.70 -7.93 7.05
C ARG A 91 4.24 -7.53 7.22
N MET A 92 3.31 -7.95 6.35
CA MET A 92 1.91 -7.51 6.47
C MET A 92 1.29 -8.01 7.77
N MET A 93 1.67 -9.22 8.17
CA MET A 93 1.30 -9.79 9.46
C MET A 93 1.92 -9.06 10.66
N MET A 94 3.01 -8.33 10.46
CA MET A 94 3.58 -7.44 11.49
C MET A 94 2.74 -6.16 11.63
N THR A 95 2.10 -5.69 10.56
CA THR A 95 1.34 -4.44 10.62
C THR A 95 0.06 -4.57 11.48
N PRO A 96 -0.36 -3.50 12.18
CA PRO A 96 -1.60 -3.52 12.97
C PRO A 96 -2.86 -3.64 12.09
N VAL A 97 -2.72 -3.52 10.78
CA VAL A 97 -3.79 -3.56 9.76
C VAL A 97 -4.58 -4.85 9.82
N LEU A 98 -3.86 -5.97 9.95
CA LEU A 98 -4.48 -7.28 10.06
C LEU A 98 -5.00 -7.57 11.46
N GLY A 99 -4.85 -6.64 12.42
CA GLY A 99 -5.08 -6.93 13.82
C GLY A 99 -4.32 -8.18 14.26
N LEU A 100 -3.10 -8.37 13.78
CA LEU A 100 -2.19 -9.42 14.21
C LEU A 100 -1.04 -8.78 14.99
N LEU A 101 -0.54 -9.52 15.97
CA LEU A 101 0.58 -9.10 16.81
C LEU A 101 1.61 -10.24 16.86
N PRO A 102 2.91 -9.92 16.83
CA PRO A 102 3.95 -10.93 16.95
C PRO A 102 3.93 -11.52 18.36
N LEU A 103 3.90 -12.86 18.46
CA LEU A 103 4.06 -13.56 19.73
C LEU A 103 5.52 -13.36 20.21
N PRO A 104 5.76 -12.99 21.47
CA PRO A 104 7.10 -12.95 22.06
C PRO A 104 7.93 -14.21 21.77
N ASP A 105 9.16 -14.05 21.26
CA ASP A 105 10.05 -15.16 20.91
C ASP A 105 10.27 -16.13 22.09
N ALA A 106 10.38 -15.57 23.30
CA ALA A 106 10.52 -16.33 24.53
C ALA A 106 9.34 -17.25 24.81
N LEU A 107 8.11 -16.84 24.46
CA LEU A 107 6.90 -17.67 24.57
C LEU A 107 6.81 -18.64 23.39
N ALA A 108 7.08 -18.18 22.17
CA ALA A 108 7.03 -18.98 20.95
C ALA A 108 7.93 -20.22 21.02
N ARG A 109 9.18 -20.09 21.53
CA ARG A 109 10.14 -21.20 21.69
C ARG A 109 9.74 -22.24 22.77
N ARG A 110 8.71 -21.95 23.58
CA ARG A 110 8.15 -22.89 24.57
C ARG A 110 6.99 -23.71 24.00
N LEU A 111 6.59 -23.46 22.75
CA LEU A 111 5.54 -24.20 22.08
C LEU A 111 6.12 -25.37 21.29
N ASP A 112 5.66 -26.57 21.59
CA ASP A 112 5.95 -27.79 20.85
C ASP A 112 4.93 -27.98 19.72
N SER A 113 5.33 -28.53 18.59
CA SER A 113 4.43 -28.82 17.45
C SER A 113 4.76 -30.16 16.81
N ASP A 114 3.89 -30.65 15.94
CA ASP A 114 4.13 -31.87 15.17
C ASP A 114 5.36 -31.70 14.27
N GLY A 115 6.35 -32.59 14.42
CA GLY A 115 7.60 -32.54 13.64
C GLY A 115 8.41 -31.25 13.82
N ASP A 116 8.33 -30.63 15.01
CA ASP A 116 9.06 -29.40 15.39
C ASP A 116 8.90 -28.26 14.36
N GLU A 117 7.72 -28.16 13.73
CA GLU A 117 7.44 -27.17 12.69
C GLU A 117 7.59 -25.74 13.21
N ILE A 118 7.05 -25.43 14.39
CA ILE A 118 7.22 -24.12 15.05
C ILE A 118 8.70 -23.81 15.28
N ALA A 119 9.48 -24.77 15.77
CA ALA A 119 10.91 -24.56 16.02
C ALA A 119 11.65 -24.25 14.70
N ARG A 120 11.36 -25.01 13.64
CA ARG A 120 11.93 -24.75 12.30
C ARG A 120 11.54 -23.38 11.76
N VAL A 121 10.27 -22.98 11.88
CA VAL A 121 9.84 -21.63 11.47
C VAL A 121 10.63 -20.55 12.19
N LEU A 122 10.82 -20.67 13.50
CA LEU A 122 11.58 -19.70 14.30
C LEU A 122 13.09 -19.72 13.99
N ASP A 123 13.65 -20.90 13.73
CA ASP A 123 15.08 -21.06 13.41
C ASP A 123 15.41 -20.59 11.97
N ASP A 124 14.44 -20.64 11.06
CA ASP A 124 14.50 -20.07 9.71
C ASP A 124 14.27 -18.53 9.72
N GLY A 125 14.08 -17.92 10.89
CA GLY A 125 13.86 -16.47 11.07
C GLY A 125 12.41 -16.03 10.89
N GLY A 126 11.47 -16.97 10.71
CA GLY A 126 10.04 -16.73 10.73
C GLY A 126 9.52 -16.43 12.15
N ARG A 127 8.23 -16.09 12.24
CA ARG A 127 7.58 -15.66 13.49
C ARG A 127 6.21 -16.26 13.67
N LEU A 128 5.78 -16.32 14.92
CA LEU A 128 4.39 -16.62 15.26
C LEU A 128 3.62 -15.33 15.51
N PHE A 129 2.38 -15.30 15.07
CA PHE A 129 1.46 -14.18 15.24
C PHE A 129 0.20 -14.65 15.95
N TYR A 130 -0.43 -13.78 16.71
CA TYR A 130 -1.75 -14.00 17.29
C TYR A 130 -2.67 -12.83 16.91
N ALA A 131 -3.97 -13.07 16.92
CA ALA A 131 -4.93 -11.99 16.67
C ALA A 131 -4.99 -11.04 17.88
N SER A 132 -4.93 -9.73 17.61
CA SER A 132 -5.03 -8.69 18.61
C SER A 132 -6.36 -8.79 19.38
N PRO A 133 -6.36 -8.80 20.72
CA PRO A 133 -7.59 -8.86 21.51
C PRO A 133 -8.50 -7.64 21.28
N ALA A 134 -7.91 -6.52 20.83
CA ALA A 134 -8.55 -5.26 20.47
C ALA A 134 -8.45 -5.03 18.95
N ALA A 135 -8.94 -5.99 18.16
CA ALA A 135 -8.94 -5.85 16.70
C ALA A 135 -9.77 -4.63 16.29
N TYR A 136 -9.10 -3.55 15.88
CA TYR A 136 -9.75 -2.39 15.28
C TYR A 136 -10.48 -2.79 14.00
N GLU A 137 -11.63 -2.17 13.73
CA GLU A 137 -12.27 -2.28 12.42
C GLU A 137 -11.26 -1.85 11.34
N VAL A 138 -10.94 -2.81 10.47
CA VAL A 138 -9.97 -2.72 9.40
C VAL A 138 -10.31 -1.50 8.51
N GLY A 139 -9.36 -0.58 8.37
CA GLY A 139 -9.43 0.51 7.38
C GLY A 139 -9.53 1.95 7.91
N TYR A 140 -9.70 2.17 9.22
CA TYR A 140 -9.74 3.53 9.78
C TYR A 140 -8.46 3.89 10.57
N HIS A 141 -7.75 4.91 10.07
CA HIS A 141 -6.55 5.45 10.68
C HIS A 141 -6.79 5.81 12.16
N PRO A 142 -5.87 5.49 13.09
CA PRO A 142 -6.00 5.82 14.52
C PRO A 142 -6.23 7.31 14.83
N ARG A 143 -5.92 8.24 13.92
CA ARG A 143 -6.23 9.67 14.09
C ARG A 143 -7.71 10.00 13.88
N ALA A 144 -8.42 9.22 13.07
CA ALA A 144 -9.85 9.41 12.86
C ALA A 144 -10.65 8.96 14.10
N ALA A 145 -10.19 7.91 14.79
CA ALA A 145 -10.79 7.46 16.06
C ALA A 145 -10.35 8.32 17.26
N ALA A 146 -9.12 8.86 17.26
CA ALA A 146 -8.60 9.68 18.36
C ALA A 146 -9.29 11.03 18.56
N ARG A 147 -10.19 11.46 17.66
CA ARG A 147 -10.93 12.72 17.86
C ARG A 147 -12.20 12.60 18.68
N ASP A 148 -12.87 11.45 18.76
CA ASP A 148 -14.11 11.33 19.57
C ASP A 148 -14.50 9.90 20.00
N ASN A 149 -13.80 8.83 19.62
CA ASN A 149 -14.16 7.48 20.05
C ASN A 149 -13.35 7.09 21.29
N THR A 150 -14.03 7.07 22.44
CA THR A 150 -13.63 6.28 23.60
C THR A 150 -13.35 4.85 23.13
N ALA A 151 -12.09 4.41 23.21
CA ALA A 151 -11.65 3.06 22.84
C ALA A 151 -12.49 1.92 23.49
N ALA A 152 -13.30 2.24 24.49
CA ALA A 152 -14.20 1.33 25.17
C ALA A 152 -15.48 0.94 24.38
N ASP A 153 -15.95 1.71 23.40
CA ASP A 153 -17.32 1.54 22.88
C ASP A 153 -17.44 0.69 21.59
N SER A 154 -16.35 0.40 20.87
CA SER A 154 -16.38 -0.42 19.66
C SER A 154 -15.56 -1.72 19.72
N GLU A 155 -14.83 -1.96 20.80
CA GLU A 155 -13.98 -3.17 20.93
C GLU A 155 -14.82 -4.37 21.38
N ARG A 156 -15.39 -5.10 20.41
CA ARG A 156 -15.86 -6.46 20.69
C ARG A 156 -14.64 -7.33 20.98
N LEU A 157 -14.40 -7.59 22.25
CA LEU A 157 -13.39 -8.55 22.70
C LEU A 157 -13.53 -9.85 21.91
N MET A 158 -12.43 -10.28 21.28
CA MET A 158 -12.42 -11.59 20.64
C MET A 158 -12.78 -12.69 21.65
N PRO A 159 -13.55 -13.71 21.22
CA PRO A 159 -13.79 -14.89 22.04
C PRO A 159 -12.48 -15.45 22.58
N ALA A 160 -12.46 -15.88 23.85
CA ALA A 160 -11.24 -16.36 24.51
C ALA A 160 -10.53 -17.46 23.69
N GLU A 161 -11.29 -18.37 23.10
CA GLU A 161 -10.77 -19.46 22.25
C GLU A 161 -10.01 -18.95 21.01
N ALA A 162 -10.43 -17.82 20.41
CA ALA A 162 -9.79 -17.27 19.21
C ALA A 162 -8.42 -16.65 19.51
N ARG A 163 -8.17 -16.24 20.76
CA ARG A 163 -6.89 -15.67 21.21
C ARG A 163 -5.77 -16.72 21.30
N CYS A 164 -6.16 -17.99 21.39
CA CYS A 164 -5.23 -19.12 21.41
C CYS A 164 -4.77 -19.55 20.01
N ILE A 165 -5.29 -18.91 18.95
CA ILE A 165 -4.91 -19.22 17.57
C ILE A 165 -3.61 -18.48 17.23
N LEU A 166 -2.66 -19.24 16.71
CA LEU A 166 -1.36 -18.78 16.27
C LEU A 166 -1.22 -18.98 14.76
N PHE A 167 -0.58 -18.02 14.11
CA PHE A 167 -0.36 -18.00 12.67
C PHE A 167 1.13 -17.89 12.38
N ALA A 168 1.60 -18.52 11.31
CA ALA A 168 2.91 -18.23 10.73
C ALA A 168 2.87 -18.40 9.22
N VAL A 169 3.83 -17.79 8.53
CA VAL A 169 4.09 -18.08 7.12
C VAL A 169 5.26 -19.06 7.03
N VAL A 170 5.07 -20.15 6.30
CA VAL A 170 6.09 -21.16 6.03
C VAL A 170 6.56 -21.02 4.58
N GLY A 171 7.88 -21.07 4.41
CA GLY A 171 8.57 -20.89 3.14
C GLY A 171 9.52 -19.69 3.17
N PRO A 172 10.45 -19.60 2.22
CA PRO A 172 11.43 -18.53 2.17
C PRO A 172 10.75 -17.17 2.11
N ALA A 173 11.27 -16.21 2.88
CA ALA A 173 10.83 -14.82 2.84
C ALA A 173 10.92 -14.31 1.39
N GLN A 174 9.87 -13.65 0.92
CA GLN A 174 9.83 -13.15 -0.45
C GLN A 174 10.18 -11.68 -0.45
N GLN A 175 11.16 -11.32 -1.28
CA GLN A 175 11.38 -9.93 -1.62
C GLN A 175 10.39 -9.58 -2.72
N ASN A 176 9.46 -8.70 -2.36
CA ASN A 176 8.44 -8.26 -3.29
C ASN A 176 8.85 -6.93 -3.90
N ALA A 177 8.30 -6.66 -5.08
CA ALA A 177 8.60 -5.42 -5.75
C ALA A 177 8.10 -4.24 -4.90
N LEU A 178 8.92 -3.21 -4.73
CA LEU A 178 8.51 -1.96 -4.12
C LEU A 178 7.39 -1.34 -4.98
N PRO A 179 6.29 -0.87 -4.36
CA PRO A 179 5.18 -0.26 -5.08
C PRO A 179 5.55 1.12 -5.66
N ASN A 180 6.55 1.78 -5.08
CA ASN A 180 7.07 3.09 -5.46
C ASN A 180 8.58 3.14 -5.23
N HIS A 181 9.20 4.20 -5.73
CA HIS A 181 10.61 4.44 -5.51
C HIS A 181 10.84 5.17 -4.18
N PRO A 182 11.83 4.77 -3.38
CA PRO A 182 12.11 5.41 -2.10
C PRO A 182 12.34 6.93 -2.23
N CYS A 183 13.06 7.37 -3.26
CA CYS A 183 13.29 8.81 -3.47
C CYS A 183 12.19 9.55 -4.27
N LEU A 184 11.13 8.85 -4.69
CA LEU A 184 10.07 9.42 -5.53
C LEU A 184 8.79 8.59 -5.47
N ALA A 185 7.70 9.16 -4.95
CA ALA A 185 6.38 8.51 -4.88
C ALA A 185 5.66 8.47 -6.23
N TRP A 186 6.31 7.86 -7.20
CA TRP A 186 5.87 7.79 -8.58
C TRP A 186 5.02 6.53 -8.82
N PRO A 187 4.05 6.59 -9.74
CA PRO A 187 3.66 7.72 -10.57
C PRO A 187 2.83 8.78 -9.85
N TYR A 188 3.05 10.06 -10.17
CA TYR A 188 2.09 11.11 -9.83
C TYR A 188 0.92 11.08 -10.80
N GLY A 189 -0.27 10.78 -10.28
CA GLY A 189 -1.52 10.95 -11.01
C GLY A 189 -1.89 12.42 -11.08
N GLY A 190 -1.99 12.98 -12.29
CA GLY A 190 -2.57 14.30 -12.51
C GLY A 190 -4.00 14.18 -12.99
N TYR A 191 -4.83 15.20 -12.73
CA TYR A 191 -6.06 15.38 -13.50
C TYR A 191 -5.70 15.39 -14.98
N TYR A 192 -6.42 14.63 -15.80
CA TYR A 192 -6.06 14.47 -17.20
C TYR A 192 -7.30 14.59 -18.08
N PRO A 193 -7.27 15.45 -19.12
CA PRO A 193 -6.16 16.33 -19.51
C PRO A 193 -5.93 17.48 -18.52
N ALA A 194 -4.68 17.68 -18.09
CA ALA A 194 -4.28 18.83 -17.28
C ALA A 194 -3.80 19.99 -18.17
N PRO A 195 -3.96 21.25 -17.73
CA PRO A 195 -3.29 22.38 -18.36
C PRO A 195 -1.77 22.16 -18.38
N PRO A 196 -1.01 22.89 -19.21
CA PRO A 196 0.43 23.00 -19.03
C PRO A 196 0.76 23.43 -17.61
N ALA A 197 1.54 22.62 -16.89
CA ALA A 197 2.06 22.94 -15.59
C ALA A 197 3.25 23.89 -15.76
N MET A 198 2.93 25.15 -16.07
CA MET A 198 3.95 26.18 -16.24
C MET A 198 4.57 26.55 -14.90
N ARG A 199 5.90 26.63 -14.89
CA ARG A 199 6.67 27.24 -13.81
C ARG A 199 6.28 28.72 -13.72
N ASP A 200 5.60 29.12 -12.65
CA ASP A 200 5.47 30.54 -12.32
C ASP A 200 6.86 31.06 -11.92
N PRO A 201 7.50 31.96 -12.71
CA PRO A 201 8.80 32.52 -12.39
C PRO A 201 8.75 33.36 -11.12
N ASN A 202 7.56 33.85 -10.75
CA ASN A 202 7.34 34.71 -9.58
C ASN A 202 6.84 33.92 -8.36
N ASN A 203 6.35 32.69 -8.54
CA ASN A 203 5.96 31.81 -7.44
C ASN A 203 6.73 30.49 -7.53
N PRO A 204 7.99 30.47 -7.04
CA PRO A 204 8.77 29.26 -7.02
C PRO A 204 8.13 28.14 -6.19
N GLY A 205 7.14 28.39 -5.33
CA GLY A 205 6.54 27.34 -4.47
C GLY A 205 5.38 26.55 -5.08
N ASN A 206 4.82 26.97 -6.22
CA ASN A 206 3.61 26.34 -6.79
C ASN A 206 3.95 25.46 -8.02
N ARG A 207 4.84 24.47 -7.82
CA ARG A 207 5.49 23.74 -8.92
C ARG A 207 5.04 22.29 -9.02
N TRP A 208 4.22 22.02 -10.02
CA TRP A 208 3.93 20.68 -10.52
C TRP A 208 4.86 20.40 -11.72
N GLU A 209 6.14 20.09 -11.48
CA GLU A 209 7.05 19.78 -12.59
C GLU A 209 6.86 18.31 -13.00
N MET A 210 5.94 18.04 -13.93
CA MET A 210 5.94 16.76 -14.66
C MET A 210 7.21 16.71 -15.51
N GLY A 211 7.98 15.61 -15.45
CA GLY A 211 9.34 15.55 -16.02
C GLY A 211 9.39 15.94 -17.50
N TRP A 212 8.45 15.47 -18.32
CA TRP A 212 8.40 15.87 -19.73
C TRP A 212 8.12 17.34 -19.95
N GLU A 213 7.30 17.95 -19.10
CA GLU A 213 6.98 19.36 -19.24
C GLU A 213 8.23 20.17 -18.98
N TYR A 214 8.99 19.87 -17.94
CA TYR A 214 10.25 20.55 -17.68
C TYR A 214 11.19 20.51 -18.90
N ASP A 215 11.36 19.33 -19.49
CA ASP A 215 12.25 19.10 -20.64
C ASP A 215 11.74 19.82 -21.90
N VAL A 216 10.41 19.85 -22.09
CA VAL A 216 9.73 20.64 -23.13
C VAL A 216 9.89 22.13 -22.90
N TRP A 217 9.85 22.61 -21.66
CA TRP A 217 9.88 24.04 -21.36
C TRP A 217 11.30 24.61 -21.34
N ASN A 218 12.32 23.82 -20.97
CA ASN A 218 13.66 24.35 -20.70
C ASN A 218 14.76 23.83 -21.64
N GLU A 219 14.64 22.61 -22.18
CA GLU A 219 15.82 21.92 -22.77
C GLU A 219 15.62 21.47 -24.22
N GLY A 220 14.42 21.68 -24.80
CA GLY A 220 14.14 21.32 -26.20
C GLY A 220 14.15 19.80 -26.46
N HIS A 221 13.99 19.00 -25.41
CA HIS A 221 14.41 17.60 -25.39
C HIS A 221 13.43 16.56 -25.94
N LEU A 222 12.39 16.96 -26.68
CA LEU A 222 11.44 15.99 -27.26
C LEU A 222 11.40 15.95 -28.80
N GLY A 223 12.46 16.43 -29.45
CA GLY A 223 12.56 16.37 -30.92
C GLY A 223 11.61 17.32 -31.66
N VAL A 224 11.11 18.35 -30.98
CA VAL A 224 10.21 19.37 -31.53
C VAL A 224 11.01 20.54 -32.07
N SER A 225 10.56 21.17 -33.16
CA SER A 225 11.17 22.38 -33.68
C SER A 225 11.07 23.53 -32.65
N GLY A 226 12.13 24.33 -32.53
CA GLY A 226 12.11 25.54 -31.70
C GLY A 226 10.93 26.47 -32.02
N PRO A 227 10.62 26.78 -33.30
CA PRO A 227 9.53 27.69 -33.66
C PRO A 227 8.11 27.24 -33.25
N ALA A 228 7.72 25.97 -33.42
CA ALA A 228 6.41 25.51 -32.93
C ALA A 228 6.35 25.60 -31.42
N LEU A 229 7.40 25.11 -30.78
CA LEU A 229 7.48 25.05 -29.34
C LEU A 229 7.38 26.47 -28.80
N ASP A 230 8.18 27.42 -29.29
CA ASP A 230 8.15 28.81 -28.88
C ASP A 230 6.80 29.49 -29.15
N ALA A 231 6.14 29.18 -30.28
CA ALA A 231 4.80 29.69 -30.56
C ALA A 231 3.76 29.13 -29.57
N PHE A 232 3.82 27.83 -29.27
CA PHE A 232 3.00 27.21 -28.23
C PHE A 232 3.32 27.78 -26.85
N ARG A 233 4.60 27.98 -26.51
CA ARG A 233 5.05 28.56 -25.25
C ARG A 233 4.50 29.97 -25.09
N ALA A 234 4.58 30.79 -26.13
CA ALA A 234 4.03 32.14 -26.14
C ALA A 234 2.50 32.12 -25.95
N ALA A 235 1.78 31.25 -26.66
CA ALA A 235 0.32 31.12 -26.52
C ALA A 235 -0.10 30.59 -25.13
N ALA A 236 0.65 29.65 -24.57
CA ALA A 236 0.46 29.14 -23.22
C ALA A 236 0.81 30.22 -22.17
N TRP A 237 1.83 31.05 -22.42
CA TRP A 237 2.26 32.13 -21.54
C TRP A 237 1.29 33.33 -21.51
N GLU A 238 0.64 33.62 -22.65
CA GLU A 238 -0.53 34.51 -22.70
C GLU A 238 -1.70 34.02 -21.83
N TYR A 239 -1.57 32.82 -21.23
CA TYR A 239 -2.57 32.16 -20.41
C TYR A 239 -2.24 32.03 -18.89
N PRO A 240 -1.75 33.07 -18.17
CA PRO A 240 -1.33 32.93 -16.76
C PRO A 240 -2.49 32.80 -15.75
N SER A 241 -3.75 32.97 -16.16
CA SER A 241 -4.91 33.10 -15.25
C SER A 241 -5.67 31.81 -14.96
N LEU A 242 -5.16 30.64 -15.37
CA LEU A 242 -5.56 29.35 -14.78
C LEU A 242 -4.88 29.07 -13.43
N LYS A 243 -4.29 30.09 -12.81
CA LYS A 243 -4.03 30.04 -11.37
C LYS A 243 -5.35 29.68 -10.68
N TYR A 244 -5.31 28.61 -9.90
CA TYR A 244 -6.13 28.39 -8.71
C TYR A 244 -6.31 29.65 -7.81
N SER A 245 -5.64 30.78 -8.09
CA SER A 245 -5.99 32.05 -7.50
C SER A 245 -7.33 32.50 -8.08
N GLY A 246 -8.40 32.45 -7.29
CA GLY A 246 -9.64 33.18 -7.53
C GLY A 246 -9.47 34.71 -7.56
N ARG A 247 -8.43 35.22 -8.25
CA ARG A 247 -8.23 36.63 -8.52
C ARG A 247 -9.10 37.01 -9.71
N VAL A 248 -10.24 37.59 -9.37
CA VAL A 248 -11.28 38.12 -10.26
C VAL A 248 -10.77 39.27 -11.17
N ASP A 249 -9.56 39.76 -10.92
CA ASP A 249 -9.08 41.05 -11.46
C ASP A 249 -8.13 40.93 -12.67
N ALA A 250 -7.75 39.72 -13.09
CA ALA A 250 -7.09 39.57 -14.39
C ALA A 250 -8.13 39.84 -15.49
N PRO A 251 -7.85 40.68 -16.51
CA PRO A 251 -8.79 40.95 -17.59
C PRO A 251 -9.25 39.61 -18.17
N ARG A 252 -10.55 39.33 -18.00
CA ARG A 252 -11.19 38.05 -18.32
C ARG A 252 -10.74 37.60 -19.72
N ASN A 253 -10.12 36.43 -19.79
CA ASN A 253 -9.55 35.92 -21.05
C ASN A 253 -10.65 35.88 -22.12
N SER A 254 -10.45 36.66 -23.19
CA SER A 254 -11.39 36.73 -24.30
C SER A 254 -11.45 35.39 -25.05
N TYR A 255 -12.59 35.07 -25.66
CA TYR A 255 -12.76 33.92 -26.56
C TYR A 255 -11.63 33.83 -27.62
N GLY A 256 -11.14 34.97 -28.10
CA GLY A 256 -10.01 35.01 -29.03
C GLY A 256 -8.69 34.48 -28.46
N THR A 257 -8.46 34.59 -27.15
CA THR A 257 -7.28 34.01 -26.48
C THR A 257 -7.34 32.48 -26.52
N TRP A 258 -8.53 31.90 -26.27
CA TRP A 258 -8.73 30.45 -26.37
C TRP A 258 -8.54 29.94 -27.80
N GLN A 259 -9.03 30.68 -28.79
CA GLN A 259 -8.82 30.32 -30.20
C GLN A 259 -7.34 30.33 -30.58
N ARG A 260 -6.55 31.30 -30.08
CA ARG A 260 -5.10 31.33 -30.30
C ARG A 260 -4.39 30.16 -29.62
N TYR A 261 -4.75 29.83 -28.38
CA TYR A 261 -4.21 28.67 -27.68
C TYR A 261 -4.52 27.36 -28.43
N MET A 262 -5.76 27.18 -28.86
CA MET A 262 -6.20 26.01 -29.64
C MET A 262 -5.48 25.91 -30.98
N ALA A 263 -5.36 27.01 -31.71
CA ALA A 263 -4.62 27.05 -32.97
C ALA A 263 -3.13 26.70 -32.77
N ALA A 264 -2.52 27.16 -31.67
CA ALA A 264 -1.15 26.80 -31.32
C ALA A 264 -1.02 25.30 -30.97
N CYS A 265 -1.99 24.72 -30.26
CA CYS A 265 -2.02 23.29 -29.97
C CYS A 265 -2.17 22.44 -31.24
N LEU A 266 -3.06 22.83 -32.17
CA LEU A 266 -3.24 22.17 -33.45
C LEU A 266 -1.97 22.24 -34.30
N LYS A 267 -1.34 23.42 -34.37
CA LYS A 267 -0.06 23.60 -35.06
C LYS A 267 1.05 22.73 -34.45
N LEU A 268 1.10 22.65 -33.12
CA LEU A 268 2.05 21.77 -32.43
C LEU A 268 1.80 20.29 -32.78
N CYS A 269 0.53 19.86 -32.85
CA CYS A 269 0.19 18.51 -33.31
C CYS A 269 0.67 18.28 -34.77
N ASP A 270 0.40 19.23 -35.67
CA ASP A 270 0.82 19.12 -37.07
C ASP A 270 2.34 19.01 -37.23
N GLU A 271 3.12 19.84 -36.52
CA GLU A 271 4.58 19.80 -36.59
C GLU A 271 5.18 18.54 -35.98
N LEU A 272 4.49 17.92 -35.02
CA LEU A 272 4.87 16.62 -34.45
C LEU A 272 4.43 15.43 -35.31
N GLY A 273 3.75 15.68 -36.44
CA GLY A 273 3.23 14.62 -37.31
C GLY A 273 2.11 13.82 -36.66
N VAL A 274 1.38 14.41 -35.71
CA VAL A 274 0.18 13.83 -35.14
C VAL A 274 -0.85 13.67 -36.25
N ALA A 275 -1.27 12.43 -36.53
CA ALA A 275 -2.38 12.22 -37.44
C ALA A 275 -3.64 12.84 -36.83
N MET A 276 -4.38 13.63 -37.63
CA MET A 276 -5.59 14.32 -37.20
C MET A 276 -6.76 13.90 -38.10
N THR A 277 -7.95 13.78 -37.53
CA THR A 277 -9.23 13.59 -38.23
C THR A 277 -10.12 14.83 -38.05
N GLY A 278 -11.20 14.92 -38.84
CA GLY A 278 -12.12 16.06 -38.80
C GLY A 278 -11.71 17.21 -39.72
N ALA A 279 -12.38 18.35 -39.55
CA ALA A 279 -12.15 19.58 -40.33
C ALA A 279 -12.01 20.78 -39.38
N ASP A 280 -11.30 21.82 -39.81
CA ASP A 280 -11.14 23.03 -38.99
C ASP A 280 -12.49 23.67 -38.62
N PRO A 281 -12.66 24.16 -37.38
CA PRO A 281 -11.68 24.20 -36.29
C PRO A 281 -11.69 22.94 -35.38
N TYR A 282 -12.44 21.89 -35.74
CA TYR A 282 -12.70 20.69 -34.93
C TYR A 282 -11.85 19.49 -35.38
N ARG A 283 -10.53 19.66 -35.42
CA ARG A 283 -9.59 18.58 -35.74
C ARG A 283 -9.22 17.80 -34.47
N VAL A 284 -9.43 16.49 -34.49
CA VAL A 284 -9.19 15.58 -33.35
C VAL A 284 -7.99 14.69 -33.65
N PRO A 285 -7.10 14.41 -32.68
CA PRO A 285 -6.02 13.44 -32.87
C PRO A 285 -6.57 12.05 -33.22
N ALA A 286 -6.09 11.49 -34.32
CA ALA A 286 -6.43 10.14 -34.73
C ALA A 286 -5.94 9.13 -33.69
N LEU A 287 -6.74 8.09 -33.47
CA LEU A 287 -6.32 6.95 -32.66
C LEU A 287 -5.44 6.01 -33.50
N PRO A 288 -4.47 5.31 -32.89
CA PRO A 288 -3.86 4.13 -33.49
C PRO A 288 -4.94 3.19 -34.02
N ALA A 289 -4.74 2.59 -35.19
CA ALA A 289 -5.73 1.68 -35.77
C ALA A 289 -6.12 0.53 -34.82
N ASP A 290 -5.18 0.04 -34.00
CA ASP A 290 -5.43 -0.98 -32.97
C ASP A 290 -6.13 -0.47 -31.71
N LEU A 291 -6.23 0.85 -31.52
CA LEU A 291 -7.06 1.46 -30.48
C LEU A 291 -8.39 1.96 -31.02
N ALA A 292 -8.59 2.02 -32.34
CA ALA A 292 -9.84 2.45 -32.96
C ALA A 292 -10.92 1.36 -32.90
N ASP A 293 -10.52 0.09 -33.01
CA ASP A 293 -11.41 -1.07 -32.89
C ASP A 293 -11.26 -1.72 -31.51
N GLU A 294 -12.31 -1.70 -30.68
CA GLU A 294 -12.31 -2.34 -29.35
C GLU A 294 -12.05 -3.87 -29.38
N VAL A 295 -12.08 -4.48 -30.57
CA VAL A 295 -11.92 -5.93 -30.81
C VAL A 295 -10.51 -6.29 -31.31
N ALA A 296 -9.64 -5.31 -31.58
CA ALA A 296 -8.33 -5.59 -32.18
C ALA A 296 -7.42 -6.35 -31.21
N VAL A 297 -6.84 -7.46 -31.70
CA VAL A 297 -5.83 -8.25 -31.00
C VAL A 297 -4.61 -7.36 -30.71
N PRO A 298 -4.06 -7.35 -29.48
CA PRO A 298 -2.89 -6.55 -29.16
C PRO A 298 -1.76 -6.83 -30.16
N LYS A 299 -1.32 -5.80 -30.89
CA LYS A 299 -0.13 -5.92 -31.73
C LYS A 299 1.07 -6.31 -30.84
N PRO A 300 1.95 -7.22 -31.29
CA PRO A 300 3.20 -7.48 -30.59
C PRO A 300 4.01 -6.19 -30.47
N TRP A 301 4.54 -5.94 -29.27
CA TRP A 301 5.18 -4.70 -28.86
C TRP A 301 6.51 -4.55 -29.60
N SER A 302 6.54 -3.76 -30.68
CA SER A 302 7.77 -3.40 -31.39
C SER A 302 8.12 -1.94 -31.13
N THR A 303 9.32 -1.69 -30.63
CA THR A 303 9.79 -0.38 -30.14
C THR A 303 9.94 0.70 -31.22
N GLY A 304 9.82 0.35 -32.50
CA GLY A 304 9.99 1.27 -33.63
C GLY A 304 8.70 1.86 -34.22
N GLN A 305 7.53 1.42 -33.78
CA GLN A 305 6.25 1.91 -34.33
C GLN A 305 5.69 3.02 -33.45
N VAL A 306 5.48 4.23 -34.02
CA VAL A 306 4.93 5.39 -33.30
C VAL A 306 3.54 5.11 -32.71
N ASP A 307 2.72 4.33 -33.39
CA ASP A 307 1.39 3.92 -32.91
C ASP A 307 1.46 2.91 -31.73
N VAL A 308 2.63 2.32 -31.51
CA VAL A 308 2.91 1.45 -30.37
C VAL A 308 3.62 2.24 -29.28
N HIS A 309 4.72 2.92 -29.60
CA HIS A 309 5.50 3.75 -28.69
C HIS A 309 5.45 5.22 -29.15
N PRO A 310 4.36 5.95 -28.85
CA PRO A 310 4.27 7.35 -29.25
C PRO A 310 5.39 8.16 -28.58
N PRO A 311 6.00 9.14 -29.27
CA PRO A 311 6.94 10.05 -28.62
C PRO A 311 6.27 10.81 -27.46
N PRO A 312 6.97 11.11 -26.36
CA PRO A 312 6.42 11.91 -25.25
C PRO A 312 5.81 13.25 -25.71
N ALA A 313 6.45 13.92 -26.67
CA ALA A 313 5.98 15.19 -27.23
C ALA A 313 4.59 15.06 -27.86
N TYR A 314 4.33 13.91 -28.49
CA TYR A 314 3.04 13.61 -29.10
C TYR A 314 1.95 13.59 -28.03
N VAL A 315 2.16 12.82 -26.96
CA VAL A 315 1.20 12.69 -25.85
C VAL A 315 0.94 14.06 -25.18
N LEU A 316 1.97 14.88 -25.02
CA LEU A 316 1.81 16.23 -24.47
C LEU A 316 1.01 17.16 -25.39
N ALA A 317 1.26 17.17 -26.69
CA ALA A 317 0.53 18.02 -27.63
C ALA A 317 -0.96 17.67 -27.67
N VAL A 318 -1.28 16.37 -27.69
CA VAL A 318 -2.66 15.86 -27.59
C VAL A 318 -3.30 16.29 -26.27
N ARG A 319 -2.56 16.24 -25.15
CA ARG A 319 -3.03 16.73 -23.85
C ARG A 319 -3.38 18.21 -23.87
N TYR A 320 -2.50 19.03 -24.42
CA TYR A 320 -2.70 20.47 -24.48
C TYR A 320 -3.90 20.85 -25.35
N LEU A 321 -4.11 20.14 -26.46
CA LEU A 321 -5.27 20.29 -27.31
C LEU A 321 -6.57 19.91 -26.57
N ALA A 322 -6.61 18.74 -25.92
CA ALA A 322 -7.77 18.29 -25.16
C ALA A 322 -8.12 19.24 -24.02
N PHE A 323 -7.11 19.74 -23.31
CA PHE A 323 -7.31 20.77 -22.29
C PHE A 323 -7.93 22.05 -22.88
N GLY A 324 -7.41 22.54 -24.00
CA GLY A 324 -7.95 23.73 -24.66
C GLY A 324 -9.39 23.53 -25.15
N ALA A 325 -9.70 22.35 -25.67
CA ALA A 325 -11.04 21.98 -26.14
C ALA A 325 -12.04 21.94 -24.98
N MET A 326 -11.67 21.32 -23.85
CA MET A 326 -12.48 21.35 -22.62
C MET A 326 -12.65 22.75 -22.06
N ALA A 327 -11.61 23.57 -22.10
CA ALA A 327 -11.70 24.91 -21.55
C ALA A 327 -12.56 25.84 -22.41
N ARG A 328 -12.68 25.56 -23.72
CA ARG A 328 -13.67 26.19 -24.61
C ARG A 328 -15.11 25.89 -24.17
N THR A 329 -15.40 24.70 -23.64
CA THR A 329 -16.76 24.34 -23.17
C THR A 329 -17.08 24.91 -21.79
N ASN A 330 -16.10 24.99 -20.89
CA ASN A 330 -16.27 25.49 -19.53
C ASN A 330 -16.40 27.03 -19.43
N ASN A 331 -16.51 27.73 -20.56
CA ASN A 331 -16.57 29.19 -20.61
C ASN A 331 -17.88 29.76 -20.03
N LYS A 332 -18.87 28.92 -19.65
CA LYS A 332 -20.09 29.35 -18.94
C LYS A 332 -19.88 29.68 -17.45
N MET A 333 -18.75 29.36 -16.82
CA MET A 333 -18.40 29.96 -15.53
C MET A 333 -18.21 31.49 -15.62
N TRP A 334 -18.03 32.02 -16.84
CA TRP A 334 -17.67 33.41 -17.09
C TRP A 334 -18.68 34.01 -18.10
N GLN A 335 -19.57 34.86 -17.61
CA GLN A 335 -20.83 35.34 -18.22
C GLN A 335 -20.77 35.98 -19.64
N THR A 336 -19.63 35.99 -20.32
CA THR A 336 -19.41 36.74 -21.59
C THR A 336 -19.13 35.85 -22.81
N ALA A 337 -19.17 34.53 -22.69
CA ALA A 337 -18.99 33.64 -23.84
C ALA A 337 -20.28 33.51 -24.69
N PRO A 338 -20.19 33.32 -26.02
CA PRO A 338 -21.34 32.89 -26.82
C PRO A 338 -21.91 31.58 -26.25
N ASP A 339 -23.18 31.31 -26.56
CA ASP A 339 -23.80 30.06 -26.13
C ASP A 339 -22.99 28.85 -26.60
N LEU A 340 -22.77 27.93 -25.68
CA LEU A 340 -22.09 26.66 -25.95
C LEU A 340 -22.89 25.91 -27.02
N ILE A 341 -22.26 25.67 -28.17
CA ILE A 341 -22.86 24.90 -29.25
C ILE A 341 -22.51 23.41 -29.07
N PRO A 342 -23.39 22.46 -29.42
CA PRO A 342 -23.14 21.03 -29.26
C PRO A 342 -21.85 20.53 -29.90
N GLU A 343 -21.39 21.17 -30.98
CA GLU A 343 -20.14 20.85 -31.66
C GLU A 343 -18.91 21.07 -30.76
N ASP A 344 -18.92 22.09 -29.90
CA ASP A 344 -17.82 22.36 -28.96
C ASP A 344 -17.75 21.28 -27.87
N GLU A 345 -18.90 20.82 -27.38
CA GLU A 345 -18.99 19.74 -26.40
C GLU A 345 -18.51 18.40 -26.97
N ASN A 346 -18.97 18.06 -28.17
CA ASN A 346 -18.54 16.83 -28.85
C ASN A 346 -17.04 16.89 -29.14
N TYR A 347 -16.54 18.02 -29.62
CA TYR A 347 -15.12 18.19 -29.89
C TYR A 347 -14.24 18.05 -28.63
N ALA A 348 -14.67 18.63 -27.51
CA ALA A 348 -13.98 18.48 -26.23
C ALA A 348 -13.96 17.03 -25.76
N ARG A 349 -15.10 16.33 -25.86
CA ARG A 349 -15.22 14.91 -25.51
C ARG A 349 -14.29 14.05 -26.37
N ASP A 350 -14.29 14.26 -27.68
CA ASP A 350 -13.48 13.48 -28.62
C ASP A 350 -11.98 13.71 -28.40
N CYS A 351 -11.57 14.95 -28.12
CA CYS A 351 -10.17 15.26 -27.79
C CYS A 351 -9.76 14.67 -26.43
N GLU A 352 -10.63 14.75 -25.41
CA GLU A 352 -10.38 14.12 -24.11
C GLU A 352 -10.21 12.61 -24.24
N GLU A 353 -11.10 11.96 -24.99
CA GLU A 353 -11.03 10.51 -25.20
C GLU A 353 -9.75 10.12 -25.94
N ALA A 354 -9.41 10.81 -27.02
CA ALA A 354 -8.17 10.59 -27.77
C ALA A 354 -6.94 10.73 -26.86
N CYS A 355 -6.93 11.79 -26.05
CA CYS A 355 -5.89 12.09 -25.09
C CYS A 355 -5.71 10.98 -24.05
N MET A 356 -6.80 10.52 -23.44
CA MET A 356 -6.78 9.43 -22.47
C MET A 356 -6.28 8.11 -23.08
N ARG A 357 -6.66 7.80 -24.32
CA ARG A 357 -6.21 6.59 -25.03
C ARG A 357 -4.70 6.66 -25.35
N TRP A 358 -4.21 7.78 -25.87
CA TRP A 358 -2.78 7.99 -26.14
C TRP A 358 -1.92 7.96 -24.87
N ALA A 359 -2.36 8.61 -23.79
CA ALA A 359 -1.63 8.62 -22.52
C ALA A 359 -1.49 7.21 -21.92
N ARG A 360 -2.55 6.40 -21.96
CA ARG A 360 -2.50 5.00 -21.49
C ARG A 360 -1.62 4.12 -22.37
N ARG A 361 -1.69 4.30 -23.69
CA ARG A 361 -0.82 3.59 -24.62
C ARG A 361 0.63 3.88 -24.31
N TYR A 362 0.97 5.15 -24.11
CA TYR A 362 2.31 5.51 -23.68
C TYR A 362 2.66 4.86 -22.34
N ALA A 363 1.79 4.94 -21.33
CA ALA A 363 2.09 4.46 -20.00
C ALA A 363 2.36 2.96 -19.94
N SER A 364 1.53 2.17 -20.62
CA SER A 364 1.68 0.73 -20.71
C SER A 364 2.93 0.29 -21.49
N THR A 365 3.35 1.06 -22.49
CA THR A 365 4.52 0.75 -23.33
C THR A 365 5.83 1.28 -22.76
N ASN A 366 5.73 2.32 -21.94
CA ASN A 366 6.84 2.96 -21.26
C ASN A 366 6.59 3.14 -19.75
N PRO A 367 6.47 2.03 -19.00
CA PRO A 367 6.17 2.08 -17.56
C PRO A 367 7.29 2.74 -16.74
N TYR A 368 8.54 2.70 -17.21
CA TYR A 368 9.71 3.28 -16.54
C TYR A 368 10.14 4.64 -17.09
N ASP A 369 9.32 5.27 -17.95
CA ASP A 369 9.48 6.70 -18.22
C ASP A 369 8.77 7.49 -17.12
N TRP A 370 9.58 8.05 -16.23
CA TRP A 370 9.12 8.78 -15.05
C TRP A 370 8.94 10.28 -15.28
N GLY A 371 8.95 10.72 -16.53
CA GLY A 371 8.51 12.06 -16.91
C GLY A 371 7.06 12.08 -17.38
N ALA A 372 6.49 10.90 -17.62
CA ALA A 372 5.21 10.68 -18.26
C ALA A 372 4.00 11.11 -17.44
N ALA A 373 3.16 11.98 -18.00
CA ALA A 373 1.87 12.25 -17.40
C ALA A 373 1.03 10.96 -17.34
N ARG A 374 0.62 10.56 -16.14
CA ARG A 374 -0.28 9.43 -15.90
C ARG A 374 -1.68 9.94 -15.56
N PRO A 375 -2.72 9.46 -16.26
CA PRO A 375 -4.07 9.95 -16.03
C PRO A 375 -4.64 9.40 -14.71
N LEU A 376 -4.87 10.28 -13.72
CA LEU A 376 -5.45 9.91 -12.43
C LEU A 376 -6.81 9.20 -12.56
N ASN A 377 -7.60 9.60 -13.57
CA ASN A 377 -8.93 9.07 -13.81
C ASN A 377 -8.92 7.61 -14.30
N ARG A 378 -7.76 7.02 -14.62
CA ARG A 378 -7.66 5.62 -15.04
C ARG A 378 -6.25 5.06 -14.81
N CYS A 379 -5.93 4.78 -13.55
CA CYS A 379 -4.73 4.05 -13.16
C CYS A 379 -4.70 2.65 -13.80
N SER A 380 -3.52 2.24 -14.26
CA SER A 380 -3.22 0.90 -14.78
C SER A 380 -2.21 0.18 -13.88
N ALA A 381 -2.19 -1.15 -13.90
CA ALA A 381 -1.20 -1.94 -13.17
C ALA A 381 0.24 -1.67 -13.61
N PHE A 382 0.44 -1.08 -14.80
CA PHE A 382 1.75 -0.71 -15.34
C PHE A 382 2.13 0.74 -15.04
N ASP A 383 1.25 1.51 -14.40
CA ASP A 383 1.60 2.87 -14.03
C ASP A 383 2.65 2.87 -12.91
N PHE A 384 2.67 1.81 -12.08
CA PHE A 384 3.68 1.57 -11.06
C PHE A 384 4.86 0.77 -11.65
N PRO A 385 6.07 1.35 -11.70
CA PRO A 385 7.27 0.63 -12.10
C PRO A 385 7.53 -0.50 -11.09
N LEU A 386 8.02 -1.64 -11.57
CA LEU A 386 8.42 -2.73 -10.69
C LEU A 386 9.79 -2.40 -10.13
N LEU A 387 9.90 -2.27 -8.82
CA LEU A 387 11.12 -1.88 -8.15
C LEU A 387 11.54 -2.92 -7.11
N GLN A 388 12.81 -3.08 -6.75
CA GLN A 388 13.23 -3.92 -5.60
C GLN A 388 14.53 -3.38 -5.02
N HIS A 389 14.86 -3.76 -3.79
CA HIS A 389 16.18 -3.45 -3.25
C HIS A 389 17.26 -4.36 -3.86
N ASP A 390 18.40 -3.77 -4.23
CA ASP A 390 19.62 -4.51 -4.53
C ASP A 390 20.29 -4.92 -3.22
N LEU A 391 19.95 -6.11 -2.71
CA LEU A 391 20.56 -6.62 -1.48
C LEU A 391 22.04 -7.00 -1.64
N GLU A 392 22.50 -7.23 -2.86
CA GLU A 392 23.88 -7.66 -3.11
C GLU A 392 24.83 -6.47 -3.16
N THR A 393 24.31 -5.30 -3.52
CA THR A 393 25.10 -4.09 -3.72
C THR A 393 24.79 -3.05 -2.65
N PHE A 394 25.62 -3.03 -1.59
CA PHE A 394 25.65 -1.93 -0.65
C PHE A 394 26.64 -0.86 -1.13
N VAL A 395 26.17 0.14 -1.88
CA VAL A 395 26.93 1.38 -2.07
C VAL A 395 26.32 2.43 -1.15
N PRO A 396 27.06 2.96 -0.17
CA PRO A 396 26.56 4.07 0.63
C PRO A 396 26.41 5.30 -0.27
N THR A 397 25.19 5.57 -0.73
CA THR A 397 24.86 6.84 -1.37
C THR A 397 24.70 7.88 -0.27
N PRO A 398 25.58 8.89 -0.17
CA PRO A 398 25.39 9.97 0.79
C PRO A 398 24.09 10.69 0.45
N VAL A 399 23.15 10.72 1.38
CA VAL A 399 21.89 11.44 1.16
C VAL A 399 22.20 12.92 0.95
N ALA A 400 21.57 13.52 -0.06
CA ALA A 400 21.76 14.93 -0.42
C ALA A 400 21.34 15.91 0.70
N ASP A 401 20.66 15.42 1.74
CA ASP A 401 20.25 16.18 2.92
C ASP A 401 21.39 16.34 3.97
N GLY A 402 22.55 15.71 3.76
CA GLY A 402 23.69 15.79 4.68
C GLY A 402 23.56 14.96 5.96
N SER A 403 22.55 14.10 6.07
CA SER A 403 22.31 13.27 7.26
C SER A 403 23.37 12.18 7.46
N GLY A 404 24.10 11.77 6.42
CA GLY A 404 25.04 10.66 6.47
C GLY A 404 24.38 9.28 6.56
N ASP A 405 23.07 9.22 6.30
CA ASP A 405 22.27 8.01 6.26
C ASP A 405 22.68 7.11 5.07
N ARG A 406 22.46 5.79 5.18
CA ARG A 406 22.89 4.79 4.19
C ARG A 406 21.71 3.92 3.78
N THR A 407 21.39 3.92 2.48
CA THR A 407 20.26 3.16 1.95
C THR A 407 20.72 2.07 0.98
N TRP A 408 19.87 1.04 0.82
CA TRP A 408 20.03 0.06 -0.27
C TRP A 408 19.74 0.72 -1.60
N LEU A 409 20.47 0.32 -2.64
CA LEU A 409 20.15 0.73 -4.00
C LEU A 409 18.86 0.07 -4.47
N VAL A 410 18.20 0.70 -5.44
CA VAL A 410 16.96 0.25 -6.03
C VAL A 410 17.25 -0.33 -7.41
N LEU A 411 16.50 -1.36 -7.77
CA LEU A 411 16.51 -2.02 -9.06
C LEU A 411 15.14 -1.84 -9.70
N ALA A 412 15.11 -1.77 -11.02
CA ALA A 412 13.89 -1.80 -11.82
C ALA A 412 13.94 -2.97 -12.80
N ALA A 413 12.88 -3.28 -13.54
CA ALA A 413 13.01 -4.23 -14.66
C ALA A 413 13.82 -3.67 -15.84
N ARG A 414 13.93 -2.34 -15.93
CA ARG A 414 14.78 -1.62 -16.88
C ARG A 414 15.19 -0.27 -16.28
N PRO A 415 16.27 0.37 -16.75
CA PRO A 415 16.64 1.71 -16.30
C PRO A 415 15.48 2.70 -16.45
N VAL A 416 15.30 3.54 -15.44
CA VAL A 416 14.32 4.64 -15.46
C VAL A 416 14.82 5.78 -16.33
N THR A 417 13.90 6.41 -17.06
CA THR A 417 14.18 7.58 -17.91
C THR A 417 13.35 8.79 -17.48
N ASN A 418 13.85 10.00 -17.73
CA ASN A 418 13.14 11.28 -17.54
C ASN A 418 12.57 11.49 -16.13
N ALA A 419 13.27 11.03 -15.08
CA ALA A 419 12.81 11.18 -13.70
C ALA A 419 12.46 12.65 -13.37
N ALA A 420 11.20 12.88 -12.99
CA ALA A 420 10.70 14.17 -12.56
C ALA A 420 11.10 14.49 -11.10
N ARG A 421 10.82 15.72 -10.64
CA ARG A 421 10.98 16.08 -9.23
C ARG A 421 9.81 15.55 -8.40
N ALA A 422 10.08 15.22 -7.13
CA ALA A 422 9.06 14.88 -6.15
C ALA A 422 8.21 16.10 -5.74
N PHE A 423 6.96 15.85 -5.32
CA PHE A 423 6.05 16.85 -4.77
C PHE A 423 5.84 16.64 -3.26
N GLY A 424 5.78 17.74 -2.49
CA GLY A 424 5.47 17.73 -1.06
C GLY A 424 4.03 18.15 -0.77
N MET A 425 3.30 17.42 0.07
CA MET A 425 1.89 17.65 0.38
C MET A 425 1.67 18.87 1.26
N TYR A 426 2.66 19.20 2.08
CA TYR A 426 2.49 20.11 3.21
C TYR A 426 3.51 21.27 3.25
N GLY A 427 4.38 21.38 2.25
CA GLY A 427 5.41 22.43 2.19
C GLY A 427 5.07 23.54 1.20
N THR A 428 5.13 24.79 1.65
CA THR A 428 5.26 25.97 0.76
C THR A 428 6.66 26.11 0.16
N GLY A 429 7.60 25.25 0.56
CA GLY A 429 8.96 25.16 0.05
C GLY A 429 9.07 24.13 -1.07
N LEU A 430 9.90 24.43 -2.05
CA LEU A 430 10.32 23.46 -3.06
C LEU A 430 11.07 22.32 -2.40
N MET A 431 10.75 21.08 -2.80
CA MET A 431 11.72 20.02 -2.67
C MET A 431 12.98 20.41 -3.45
N PRO A 432 14.17 20.25 -2.85
CA PRO A 432 15.42 20.34 -3.59
C PRO A 432 15.36 19.45 -4.83
N ASP A 433 16.06 19.84 -5.89
CA ASP A 433 16.20 18.99 -7.07
C ASP A 433 16.81 17.64 -6.67
N ASN A 434 15.98 16.60 -6.67
CA ASN A 434 16.36 15.26 -6.25
C ASN A 434 16.73 14.35 -7.43
N ARG A 435 16.83 14.87 -8.66
CA ARG A 435 17.21 14.06 -9.84
C ARG A 435 18.55 13.35 -9.67
N VAL A 436 19.53 14.05 -9.08
CA VAL A 436 20.85 13.45 -8.77
C VAL A 436 20.72 12.34 -7.72
N GLY A 437 19.88 12.54 -6.70
CA GLY A 437 19.60 11.52 -5.69
C GLY A 437 18.90 10.30 -6.27
N ILE A 438 17.90 10.49 -7.13
CA ILE A 438 17.22 9.43 -7.86
C ILE A 438 18.22 8.67 -8.73
N ALA A 439 19.02 9.37 -9.54
CA ALA A 439 20.03 8.74 -10.40
C ALA A 439 21.05 7.91 -9.58
N ALA A 440 21.49 8.42 -8.43
CA ALA A 440 22.44 7.76 -7.55
C ALA A 440 21.85 6.63 -6.69
N SER A 441 20.51 6.55 -6.59
CA SER A 441 19.83 5.49 -5.83
C SER A 441 19.65 4.20 -6.63
N TRP A 442 19.89 4.21 -7.94
CA TRP A 442 19.82 3.00 -8.77
C TRP A 442 21.07 2.15 -8.64
N SER A 443 20.91 0.82 -8.67
CA SER A 443 22.07 -0.05 -8.77
C SER A 443 22.87 0.28 -10.04
N PRO A 444 24.20 0.45 -9.94
CA PRO A 444 25.05 0.57 -11.11
C PRO A 444 25.14 -0.76 -11.87
N ASN A 445 24.76 -1.88 -11.24
CA ASN A 445 24.82 -3.20 -11.84
C ASN A 445 23.57 -3.49 -12.67
N THR A 446 23.68 -3.32 -13.99
CA THR A 446 22.57 -3.56 -14.91
C THR A 446 22.11 -5.02 -14.97
N SER A 447 22.96 -5.99 -14.57
CA SER A 447 22.54 -7.40 -14.50
C SER A 447 21.49 -7.67 -13.42
N ASN A 448 21.39 -6.78 -12.44
CA ASN A 448 20.44 -6.90 -11.33
C ASN A 448 19.04 -6.37 -11.68
N PHE A 449 18.87 -5.77 -12.87
CA PHE A 449 17.56 -5.34 -13.40
C PHE A 449 16.76 -6.53 -13.96
N ASN A 450 16.62 -7.59 -13.15
CA ASN A 450 16.05 -8.87 -13.52
C ASN A 450 14.72 -9.15 -12.80
N LEU A 451 13.99 -8.11 -12.41
CA LEU A 451 12.69 -8.24 -11.75
C LEU A 451 11.65 -9.01 -12.55
N CYS A 452 11.80 -9.02 -13.87
CA CYS A 452 10.98 -9.82 -14.78
C CYS A 452 11.64 -11.17 -15.16
N ALA A 453 12.69 -11.59 -14.46
CA ALA A 453 13.28 -12.91 -14.66
C ALA A 453 12.18 -13.97 -14.45
N PRO A 454 12.12 -14.99 -15.33
CA PRO A 454 11.25 -16.13 -15.13
C PRO A 454 11.48 -16.73 -13.74
N PHE A 455 10.39 -17.15 -13.09
CA PHE A 455 10.39 -17.82 -11.81
C PHE A 455 9.37 -18.95 -11.86
N ASP A 456 9.60 -20.01 -11.10
CA ASP A 456 8.61 -21.09 -10.99
C ASP A 456 7.52 -20.66 -10.00
N ALA A 457 6.24 -20.89 -10.32
CA ALA A 457 5.14 -20.50 -9.43
C ALA A 457 5.26 -21.09 -8.01
N ALA A 458 5.92 -22.24 -7.89
CA ALA A 458 6.25 -22.87 -6.61
C ALA A 458 7.19 -22.04 -5.73
N GLU A 459 8.09 -21.25 -6.32
CA GLU A 459 9.01 -20.36 -5.58
C GLU A 459 8.27 -19.24 -4.85
N ARG A 460 7.03 -18.96 -5.27
CA ARG A 460 6.14 -17.93 -4.71
C ARG A 460 4.95 -18.51 -3.94
N SER A 461 4.78 -19.82 -3.97
CA SER A 461 3.71 -20.51 -3.26
C SER A 461 4.16 -20.80 -1.83
N ARG A 462 3.58 -20.09 -0.88
CA ARG A 462 3.86 -20.22 0.56
C ARG A 462 2.66 -20.81 1.27
N GLN A 463 2.80 -21.08 2.56
CA GLN A 463 1.71 -21.59 3.37
C GLN A 463 1.52 -20.72 4.59
N ILE A 464 0.29 -20.28 4.83
CA ILE A 464 -0.11 -19.81 6.14
C ILE A 464 -0.47 -21.06 6.95
N VAL A 465 0.24 -21.29 8.05
CA VAL A 465 -0.01 -22.41 8.95
C VAL A 465 -0.61 -21.88 10.24
N CYS A 466 -1.67 -22.54 10.69
CA CYS A 466 -2.41 -22.15 11.89
C CYS A 466 -2.30 -23.24 12.94
N TRP A 467 -2.02 -22.85 14.18
CA TRP A 467 -2.05 -23.73 15.35
C TRP A 467 -2.97 -23.16 16.43
N SER A 468 -3.37 -24.00 17.38
CA SER A 468 -3.93 -23.56 18.65
C SER A 468 -3.02 -23.94 19.81
N ALA A 469 -2.68 -22.98 20.66
CA ALA A 469 -2.00 -23.22 21.93
C ALA A 469 -2.51 -22.22 22.99
N ASP A 470 -2.70 -22.66 24.23
CA ASP A 470 -3.11 -21.78 25.33
C ASP A 470 -1.91 -21.00 25.89
N TRP A 471 -1.23 -20.24 25.04
CA TRP A 471 0.01 -19.52 25.38
C TRP A 471 -0.23 -18.41 26.44
N ILE A 472 -1.47 -17.96 26.60
CA ILE A 472 -1.88 -17.01 27.65
C ILE A 472 -1.81 -17.63 29.04
N SER A 473 -1.77 -18.97 29.13
CA SER A 473 -1.66 -19.65 30.42
C SER A 473 -0.27 -19.61 31.05
N PHE A 474 0.76 -19.07 30.39
CA PHE A 474 2.07 -18.84 31.03
C PHE A 474 2.01 -17.72 32.07
N ASP A 475 2.71 -17.84 33.19
CA ASP A 475 2.73 -16.86 34.29
C ASP A 475 3.39 -15.52 33.91
N ASP A 476 4.19 -15.52 32.84
CA ASP A 476 4.92 -14.39 32.31
C ASP A 476 4.38 -13.89 30.96
N PHE A 477 3.21 -14.36 30.49
CA PHE A 477 2.72 -14.03 29.14
C PHE A 477 2.59 -12.51 28.88
N GLU A 478 2.17 -11.75 29.89
CA GLU A 478 2.10 -10.29 29.80
C GLU A 478 3.42 -9.61 30.11
N GLN A 479 4.38 -10.28 30.76
CA GLN A 479 5.71 -9.73 31.06
C GLN A 479 6.71 -9.96 29.93
N ALA A 480 6.45 -10.96 29.09
CA ALA A 480 7.30 -11.31 27.98
C ALA A 480 7.50 -10.09 27.08
N GLN A 481 8.76 -9.82 26.76
CA GLN A 481 9.15 -8.77 25.83
C GLN A 481 8.47 -9.03 24.48
N THR A 482 7.85 -8.01 23.91
CA THR A 482 7.25 -8.11 22.58
C THR A 482 8.29 -8.62 21.60
N GLY A 483 7.87 -9.47 20.65
CA GLY A 483 8.78 -9.90 19.57
C GLY A 483 9.36 -8.67 18.85
N PRO A 484 10.62 -8.71 18.40
CA PRO A 484 11.27 -7.55 17.80
C PRO A 484 10.43 -7.01 16.63
N TYR A 485 10.02 -5.76 16.64
CA TYR A 485 9.20 -5.23 15.55
C TYR A 485 10.07 -4.96 14.31
N ASP A 486 9.51 -5.04 13.11
CA ASP A 486 10.24 -4.56 11.91
C ASP A 486 10.54 -3.08 12.16
N ALA A 487 11.77 -2.60 11.93
CA ALA A 487 12.06 -1.18 12.10
C ALA A 487 11.38 -0.34 11.00
N SER A 488 10.97 -0.95 9.89
CA SER A 488 10.40 -0.26 8.73
C SER A 488 9.02 0.34 8.99
N VAL A 489 8.31 -0.17 9.98
CA VAL A 489 7.07 0.44 10.47
C VAL A 489 7.30 1.60 11.43
N ALA A 490 8.52 1.76 11.94
CA ALA A 490 8.95 2.88 12.74
C ALA A 490 9.57 3.92 11.82
N PHE A 491 9.42 5.20 12.16
CA PHE A 491 10.04 6.29 11.42
C PHE A 491 11.51 6.43 11.83
N MET A 492 12.29 5.37 11.61
CA MET A 492 13.72 5.29 11.93
C MET A 492 14.56 5.25 10.64
N ASP A 493 15.64 6.01 10.62
CA ASP A 493 16.64 5.95 9.55
C ASP A 493 17.55 4.70 9.69
N SER A 494 18.50 4.51 8.76
CA SER A 494 19.40 3.35 8.80
C SER A 494 20.35 3.34 10.00
N ARG A 495 20.41 4.43 10.77
CA ARG A 495 21.20 4.58 12.00
C ARG A 495 20.34 4.27 13.24
N GLY A 496 19.06 3.95 13.05
CA GLY A 496 18.08 3.76 14.12
C GLY A 496 17.62 5.07 14.77
N ALA A 497 17.87 6.22 14.15
CA ALA A 497 17.46 7.52 14.64
C ALA A 497 16.09 7.92 14.07
N TYR A 498 15.28 8.61 14.86
CA TYR A 498 13.93 8.98 14.49
C TYR A 498 13.91 10.15 13.48
N VAL A 499 13.18 10.01 12.36
CA VAL A 499 13.21 10.97 11.23
C VAL A 499 11.95 11.83 11.06
N SER A 500 10.80 11.50 11.65
CA SER A 500 9.56 12.29 11.43
C SER A 500 8.60 12.35 12.61
N ALA A 501 8.32 13.55 13.10
CA ALA A 501 7.37 13.81 14.17
C ALA A 501 5.89 13.63 13.83
N GLU A 502 5.52 13.79 12.56
CA GLU A 502 4.12 13.93 12.15
C GLU A 502 3.30 12.66 12.38
N ARG A 503 3.96 11.53 12.60
CA ARG A 503 3.36 10.22 12.85
C ARG A 503 4.18 9.41 13.86
N ALA A 504 4.33 9.87 15.10
CA ALA A 504 4.75 9.01 16.19
C ALA A 504 3.70 7.90 16.43
N GLN A 505 3.64 6.92 15.52
CA GLN A 505 2.86 5.71 15.68
C GLN A 505 3.69 4.80 16.56
N PHE A 506 3.25 4.72 17.80
CA PHE A 506 3.77 3.85 18.84
C PHE A 506 3.81 2.36 18.37
N PRO A 507 4.66 1.51 18.94
CA PRO A 507 4.73 0.07 18.60
C PRO A 507 3.37 -0.61 18.71
N PRO A 508 3.05 -1.68 17.97
CA PRO A 508 1.71 -2.26 17.93
C PRO A 508 1.12 -2.54 19.32
N ASP A 509 1.96 -3.02 20.24
CA ASP A 509 1.59 -3.34 21.62
C ASP A 509 1.31 -2.08 22.49
N TRP A 510 1.58 -0.87 22.01
CA TRP A 510 1.23 0.37 22.73
C TRP A 510 -0.27 0.49 22.99
N GLN A 511 -1.07 -0.06 22.09
CA GLN A 511 -2.53 -0.10 22.19
C GLN A 511 -2.97 -1.05 23.29
N LEU A 512 -2.13 -2.04 23.59
CA LEU A 512 -2.28 -2.97 24.70
C LEU A 512 -1.67 -2.40 26.00
N SER A 513 -1.58 -1.08 26.14
CA SER A 513 -1.09 -0.47 27.36
C SER A 513 -2.05 -0.75 28.52
N TRP A 514 -1.50 -1.21 29.64
CA TRP A 514 -2.31 -1.45 30.84
C TRP A 514 -2.97 -0.18 31.35
N SER A 515 -4.15 -0.32 31.95
CA SER A 515 -4.82 0.78 32.66
C SER A 515 -4.19 1.10 34.03
N ASP A 516 -3.25 0.27 34.49
CA ASP A 516 -2.59 0.43 35.79
C ASP A 516 -1.68 1.66 35.81
N ALA A 517 -2.04 2.64 36.65
CA ALA A 517 -1.28 3.87 36.87
C ALA A 517 0.18 3.64 37.33
N SER A 518 0.49 2.51 37.97
CA SER A 518 1.85 2.16 38.40
C SER A 518 2.76 1.70 37.26
N ARG A 519 2.16 1.30 36.13
CA ARG A 519 2.83 0.97 34.86
C ARG A 519 2.37 1.86 33.71
N ALA A 520 1.72 2.98 34.02
CA ALA A 520 1.37 4.03 33.08
C ALA A 520 2.61 4.83 32.67
N THR A 521 3.65 4.13 32.20
CA THR A 521 4.47 4.63 31.10
C THR A 521 3.68 4.49 29.80
N ARG A 522 2.40 4.95 29.78
CA ARG A 522 1.99 5.69 28.59
C ARG A 522 3.10 6.71 28.48
N VAL A 523 3.84 6.68 27.38
CA VAL A 523 4.66 7.82 27.00
C VAL A 523 3.63 8.95 26.95
N ALA A 524 3.45 9.66 28.05
CA ALA A 524 2.61 10.82 28.07
C ALA A 524 3.21 11.66 26.95
N PRO A 525 2.46 11.98 25.88
CA PRO A 525 2.96 12.95 24.93
C PRO A 525 3.43 14.13 25.79
N PRO A 526 4.69 14.58 25.68
CA PRO A 526 5.24 15.59 26.57
C PRO A 526 4.19 16.68 26.74
N ALA A 527 3.80 16.98 27.97
CA ALA A 527 2.59 17.76 28.27
C ALA A 527 2.64 19.22 27.77
N ASP A 528 3.71 19.60 27.06
CA ASP A 528 4.18 20.98 26.96
C ASP A 528 4.42 21.47 25.51
N ASP A 529 4.11 20.74 24.43
CA ASP A 529 4.29 21.31 23.07
C ASP A 529 3.10 21.08 22.10
N PRO A 530 2.22 22.08 21.91
CA PRO A 530 1.18 22.04 20.89
C PRO A 530 1.67 22.27 19.45
N ASN A 531 2.97 22.54 19.19
CA ASN A 531 3.47 22.90 17.84
C ASN A 531 4.88 22.39 17.46
N GLY A 532 5.48 21.38 18.11
CA GLY A 532 6.77 20.87 17.61
C GLY A 532 7.36 19.65 18.31
N PRO A 533 8.29 18.94 17.65
CA PRO A 533 8.83 17.68 18.14
C PRO A 533 10.12 17.86 18.89
N ALA A 534 10.02 17.69 20.20
CA ALA A 534 11.12 17.14 20.98
C ALA A 534 10.61 15.90 21.72
N ASN A 535 10.19 14.89 20.98
CA ASN A 535 10.34 13.52 21.46
C ASN A 535 11.86 13.30 21.56
N ALA A 536 12.47 13.72 22.68
CA ALA A 536 13.87 13.47 22.91
C ALA A 536 14.08 11.96 22.77
N ASP A 537 15.00 11.55 21.88
CA ASP A 537 15.40 10.16 21.64
C ASP A 537 16.12 9.59 22.88
N THR A 538 15.37 9.49 23.97
CA THR A 538 15.85 8.98 25.25
C THR A 538 15.84 7.46 25.23
N ALA A 539 16.73 6.85 26.00
CA ALA A 539 16.74 5.39 26.17
C ALA A 539 15.39 4.86 26.69
N ALA A 540 14.67 5.64 27.50
CA ALA A 540 13.35 5.28 28.03
C ALA A 540 12.27 5.29 26.93
N TYR A 541 12.26 6.31 26.06
CA TYR A 541 11.36 6.36 24.91
C TYR A 541 11.63 5.18 23.96
N ARG A 542 12.92 4.91 23.66
CA ARG A 542 13.32 3.74 22.86
C ARG A 542 12.91 2.41 23.50
N ALA A 543 13.05 2.26 24.81
CA ALA A 543 12.62 1.03 25.50
C ALA A 543 11.10 0.81 25.41
N GLY A 544 10.29 1.85 25.64
CA GLY A 544 8.85 1.78 25.44
C GLY A 544 8.46 1.51 23.98
N PHE A 545 9.16 2.15 23.05
CA PHE A 545 8.92 2.00 21.62
C PHE A 545 9.34 0.63 21.06
N LEU A 546 10.40 0.02 21.59
CA LEU A 546 10.91 -1.28 21.14
C LEU A 546 10.18 -2.47 21.79
N GLY A 547 9.05 -2.23 22.47
CA GLY A 547 8.28 -3.30 23.12
C GLY A 547 9.03 -3.99 24.25
N VAL A 548 9.94 -3.26 24.93
CA VAL A 548 10.73 -3.79 26.06
C VAL A 548 9.86 -4.02 27.30
N HIS A 549 8.68 -3.42 27.33
CA HIS A 549 7.70 -3.63 28.38
C HIS A 549 6.63 -4.62 27.93
N GLY A 550 6.09 -5.34 28.91
CA GLY A 550 4.95 -6.21 28.71
C GLY A 550 3.71 -5.51 28.11
N ALA A 551 2.70 -6.30 27.74
CA ALA A 551 1.46 -5.81 27.13
C ALA A 551 0.24 -6.50 27.75
N ASP A 552 -0.90 -5.80 27.76
CA ASP A 552 -2.23 -6.38 28.05
C ASP A 552 -2.67 -7.24 26.86
N ARG A 553 -2.05 -8.41 26.72
CA ARG A 553 -2.24 -9.30 25.57
C ARG A 553 -3.61 -9.98 25.54
N ASN A 554 -4.39 -9.82 26.61
CA ASN A 554 -5.73 -10.35 26.72
C ASN A 554 -6.82 -9.24 26.59
N GLY A 555 -6.42 -7.97 26.62
CA GLY A 555 -7.28 -6.81 26.37
C GLY A 555 -8.28 -6.52 27.49
N ASN A 556 -8.03 -6.97 28.73
CA ASN A 556 -8.96 -6.73 29.85
C ASN A 556 -8.58 -5.52 30.73
N GLY A 557 -7.52 -4.82 30.36
CA GLY A 557 -6.95 -3.66 31.04
C GLY A 557 -6.17 -3.98 32.32
N ARG A 558 -5.98 -5.26 32.67
CA ARG A 558 -5.34 -5.73 33.91
C ARG A 558 -4.00 -6.40 33.60
N PHE A 559 -3.17 -6.46 34.63
CA PHE A 559 -1.93 -7.23 34.57
C PHE A 559 -2.18 -8.64 35.12
N ASP A 560 -2.26 -9.62 34.23
CA ASP A 560 -2.57 -11.00 34.57
C ASP A 560 -1.34 -11.91 34.51
N ARG A 561 -1.44 -13.02 35.22
CA ARG A 561 -0.49 -14.14 35.16
C ARG A 561 -1.27 -15.41 34.91
N GLY A 562 -0.80 -16.21 33.96
CA GLY A 562 -1.35 -17.53 33.74
C GLY A 562 -0.95 -18.53 34.84
N PRO A 563 -1.65 -19.68 34.93
CA PRO A 563 -1.39 -20.70 35.94
C PRO A 563 -0.17 -21.58 35.67
N LEU A 564 0.42 -21.56 34.47
CA LEU A 564 1.57 -22.36 34.10
C LEU A 564 2.88 -21.60 34.36
N PRO A 565 3.90 -22.24 34.94
CA PRO A 565 5.19 -21.58 35.12
C PRO A 565 5.83 -21.28 33.75
N SER A 566 6.60 -20.19 33.65
CA SER A 566 7.37 -19.82 32.46
C SER A 566 8.29 -20.92 31.91
N ALA A 567 8.71 -21.88 32.73
CA ALA A 567 9.50 -23.04 32.30
C ALA A 567 8.67 -24.16 31.64
N ALA A 568 7.34 -24.10 31.71
CA ALA A 568 6.47 -25.09 31.09
C ALA A 568 6.57 -25.03 29.55
N ARG A 569 6.32 -26.17 28.91
CA ARG A 569 6.14 -26.27 27.46
C ARG A 569 4.70 -26.65 27.16
N LEU A 570 4.15 -26.08 26.10
CA LEU A 570 2.77 -26.35 25.65
C LEU A 570 2.79 -27.01 24.29
N ARG A 571 1.93 -28.02 24.10
CA ARG A 571 1.74 -28.63 22.78
C ARG A 571 0.73 -27.81 21.97
N ALA A 572 1.18 -27.27 20.84
CA ALA A 572 0.35 -26.62 19.84
C ALA A 572 -0.29 -27.68 18.92
N THR A 573 -1.59 -27.56 18.70
CA THR A 573 -2.36 -28.44 17.80
C THR A 573 -2.50 -27.78 16.44
N SER A 574 -2.18 -28.47 15.35
CA SER A 574 -2.39 -27.94 13.99
C SER A 574 -3.88 -27.79 13.69
N LEU A 575 -4.28 -26.61 13.21
CA LEU A 575 -5.65 -26.31 12.81
C LEU A 575 -5.82 -26.43 11.29
N GLY A 576 -4.86 -25.91 10.52
CA GLY A 576 -4.93 -25.91 9.07
C GLY A 576 -3.68 -25.35 8.41
N ARG A 577 -3.55 -25.62 7.10
CA ARG A 577 -2.49 -25.10 6.24
C ARG A 577 -3.16 -24.56 4.99
N TYR A 578 -2.84 -23.32 4.64
CA TYR A 578 -3.48 -22.62 3.54
C TYR A 578 -2.41 -22.19 2.56
N ALA A 579 -2.44 -22.78 1.37
CA ALA A 579 -1.55 -22.34 0.30
C ALA A 579 -1.93 -20.92 -0.12
N PHE A 580 -0.91 -20.07 -0.22
CA PHE A 580 -1.05 -18.69 -0.61
C PHE A 580 0.02 -18.36 -1.65
N TYR A 581 -0.38 -17.58 -2.65
CA TYR A 581 0.54 -17.12 -3.69
C TYR A 581 1.01 -15.70 -3.36
N ASP A 582 2.26 -15.60 -2.94
CA ASP A 582 2.90 -14.34 -2.57
C ASP A 582 3.30 -13.60 -3.85
N ARG A 583 2.55 -12.56 -4.22
CA ARG A 583 2.68 -11.90 -5.53
C ARG A 583 3.99 -11.12 -5.58
N ARG A 584 4.80 -11.34 -6.61
CA ARG A 584 6.04 -10.56 -6.85
C ARG A 584 5.75 -9.09 -7.13
N ILE A 585 4.56 -8.83 -7.69
CA ILE A 585 4.12 -7.55 -8.20
C ILE A 585 2.65 -7.37 -7.83
N ILE A 586 2.27 -6.17 -7.42
CA ILE A 586 0.87 -5.74 -7.37
C ILE A 586 0.39 -5.50 -8.80
N CYS A 587 0.03 -6.57 -9.51
CA CYS A 587 -0.74 -6.47 -10.75
C CYS A 587 -2.19 -6.79 -10.42
N ALA A 588 -3.03 -5.77 -10.33
CA ALA A 588 -4.47 -5.99 -10.45
C ALA A 588 -4.76 -6.35 -11.92
N LEU A 589 -5.00 -7.63 -12.19
CA LEU A 589 -5.68 -8.02 -13.43
C LEU A 589 -7.12 -7.50 -13.29
N ARG A 590 -7.38 -6.29 -13.80
CA ARG A 590 -8.76 -5.91 -14.14
C ARG A 590 -9.13 -6.73 -15.37
N ASN A 591 -10.01 -7.71 -15.18
CA ASN A 591 -10.75 -8.32 -16.29
C ASN A 591 -11.65 -7.27 -16.94
#